data_AF-A0A3C1UCV8-F1
#
_entry.id   AF-A0A3C1UCV8-F1
#
_cell.length_a   1.000
_cell.length_b   1.000
_cell.length_c   1.000
_cell.angle_alpha   90.00
_cell.angle_beta   90.00
_cell.angle_gamma   90.00
#
_symmetry.space_group_name_H-M   'P 1'
#
loop_
_entity.id
_entity.type
_entity.pdbx_description
1 polymer ?
#
loop_
_entity_poly.entity_id
_entity_poly.type
_entity_poly.pdbx_seq_one_letter_code
_entity_poly.pdbx_strand_id
1 'polypeptide(L)'
;PAVITAIPERLCSGDAALTSITMGDAVTSIGATAFYKTGLKNLSIPASVQTIYSNAFQGSALVGEIALPAALTSVGSQAFADTKITGVNIPAGVTAIGAAAFAPITTLATIKVDEANTAFKVVNGALVTADGTRLLVTGHQGTVGTDAFATVTNIDNYGMAYAPCAVAEFPMLEKIGDYGFANSAIKNFTLKSNVTVGSNIFKKSALEAIVFEDGRNEIPQGICGGCEKLNSVTLPTTATNIMKDAFADCPALKNMEIPANVNYMEPGAVPATIESLRVLNGNTPALAANVFKAEQSNVVCKVATKAVAKYKAASQWQYLNIQADPTIQTGGASLGCPTGLYFATTDGKLMYKDENGQIVDT
;
A
#
# COMPACT_ATOMS: atom_id res chain seq x y z
N PRO A 1 25.12 -41.58 10.82
CA PRO A 1 24.68 -40.42 10.01
C PRO A 1 25.09 -39.12 10.71
N ALA A 2 25.57 -38.13 9.96
CA ALA A 2 25.81 -36.80 10.54
C ALA A 2 24.48 -36.25 11.08
N VAL A 3 24.51 -35.67 12.26
CA VAL A 3 23.33 -35.04 12.86
C VAL A 3 22.96 -33.84 11.99
N ILE A 4 21.73 -33.80 11.47
CA ILE A 4 21.24 -32.66 10.69
C ILE A 4 20.99 -31.51 11.65
N THR A 5 21.81 -30.47 11.56
CA THR A 5 21.74 -29.27 12.41
C THR A 5 21.10 -28.07 11.72
N ALA A 6 20.90 -28.12 10.40
CA ALA A 6 20.25 -27.06 9.65
C ALA A 6 19.40 -27.66 8.53
N ILE A 7 18.21 -27.10 8.31
CA ILE A 7 17.44 -27.36 7.09
C ILE A 7 18.04 -26.47 5.99
N PRO A 8 18.53 -27.04 4.88
CA PRO A 8 19.16 -26.27 3.82
C PRO A 8 18.13 -25.39 3.10
N GLU A 9 18.63 -24.35 2.44
CA GLU A 9 17.82 -23.49 1.59
C GLU A 9 17.11 -24.32 0.50
N ARG A 10 15.88 -23.92 0.18
CA ARG A 10 15.07 -24.50 -0.90
C ARG A 10 14.74 -26.01 -0.80
N LEU A 11 14.99 -26.67 0.35
CA LEU A 11 14.87 -28.14 0.50
C LEU A 11 13.63 -28.76 -0.17
N CYS A 12 12.45 -28.20 0.11
CA CYS A 12 11.16 -28.64 -0.42
C CYS A 12 10.41 -27.49 -1.13
N SER A 13 11.15 -26.52 -1.68
CA SER A 13 10.56 -25.34 -2.32
C SER A 13 9.66 -25.72 -3.51
N GLY A 14 8.40 -25.29 -3.46
CA GLY A 14 7.39 -25.54 -4.49
C GLY A 14 6.73 -26.92 -4.43
N ASP A 15 7.06 -27.75 -3.44
CA ASP A 15 6.44 -29.07 -3.28
C ASP A 15 5.03 -28.95 -2.68
N ALA A 16 4.05 -28.69 -3.55
CA ALA A 16 2.65 -28.57 -3.17
C ALA A 16 2.05 -29.88 -2.62
N ALA A 17 2.70 -31.04 -2.82
CA ALA A 17 2.25 -32.33 -2.31
C ALA A 17 2.79 -32.64 -0.90
N LEU A 18 3.80 -31.91 -0.42
CA LEU A 18 4.34 -32.07 0.94
C LEU A 18 3.34 -31.58 1.99
N THR A 19 2.61 -32.49 2.64
CA THR A 19 1.58 -32.14 3.64
C THR A 19 2.04 -32.20 5.10
N SER A 20 3.16 -32.88 5.37
CA SER A 20 3.71 -33.05 6.71
C SER A 20 5.24 -33.17 6.68
N ILE A 21 5.88 -32.73 7.76
CA ILE A 21 7.32 -32.91 7.98
C ILE A 21 7.61 -33.20 9.45
N THR A 22 8.64 -33.99 9.70
CA THR A 22 9.25 -34.15 11.02
C THR A 22 10.69 -33.68 10.94
N MET A 23 11.07 -32.74 11.80
CA MET A 23 12.43 -32.22 11.91
C MET A 23 13.09 -32.82 13.16
N GLY A 24 14.40 -33.07 13.11
CA GLY A 24 15.14 -33.59 14.26
C GLY A 24 15.42 -32.52 15.32
N ASP A 25 15.56 -32.95 16.57
CA ASP A 25 15.75 -32.05 17.72
C ASP A 25 17.08 -31.26 17.71
N ALA A 26 18.01 -31.63 16.84
CA ALA A 26 19.29 -30.94 16.68
C ALA A 26 19.25 -29.79 15.65
N VAL A 27 18.13 -29.58 14.96
CA VAL A 27 17.99 -28.52 13.95
C VAL A 27 17.94 -27.15 14.62
N THR A 28 18.94 -26.31 14.34
CA THR A 28 19.05 -24.96 14.89
C THR A 28 18.61 -23.87 13.91
N SER A 29 18.48 -24.17 12.62
CA SER A 29 18.06 -23.19 11.62
C SER A 29 17.22 -23.78 10.48
N ILE A 30 16.32 -22.96 9.95
CA ILE A 30 15.48 -23.27 8.78
C ILE A 30 15.84 -22.33 7.65
N GLY A 31 16.49 -22.86 6.61
CA GLY A 31 17.05 -22.10 5.49
C GLY A 31 16.03 -21.32 4.66
N ALA A 32 16.53 -20.33 3.93
CA ALA A 32 15.70 -19.46 3.10
C ALA A 32 14.90 -20.28 2.09
N THR A 33 13.62 -19.95 1.93
CA THR A 33 12.68 -20.65 1.01
C THR A 33 12.57 -22.18 1.20
N ALA A 34 13.02 -22.75 2.32
CA ALA A 34 13.09 -24.20 2.52
C ALA A 34 11.75 -24.92 2.28
N PHE A 35 10.64 -24.31 2.65
CA PHE A 35 9.27 -24.81 2.50
C PHE A 35 8.37 -23.81 1.75
N TYR A 36 8.95 -22.96 0.91
CA TYR A 36 8.20 -22.00 0.09
C TYR A 36 7.14 -22.70 -0.77
N LYS A 37 5.89 -22.22 -0.76
CA LYS A 37 4.75 -22.76 -1.55
C LYS A 37 4.53 -24.27 -1.39
N THR A 38 4.63 -24.78 -0.16
CA THR A 38 4.36 -26.20 0.14
C THR A 38 2.90 -26.46 0.55
N GLY A 39 2.50 -27.73 0.50
CA GLY A 39 1.19 -28.20 1.00
C GLY A 39 1.11 -28.35 2.54
N LEU A 40 2.13 -27.92 3.28
CA LEU A 40 2.26 -28.14 4.73
C LEU A 40 1.11 -27.46 5.48
N LYS A 41 0.33 -28.23 6.24
CA LYS A 41 -0.81 -27.69 7.03
C LYS A 41 -0.46 -27.47 8.50
N ASN A 42 0.32 -28.39 9.06
CA ASN A 42 0.75 -28.36 10.46
C ASN A 42 2.28 -28.25 10.49
N LEU A 43 2.80 -27.45 11.41
CA LEU A 43 4.23 -27.25 11.60
C LEU A 43 4.57 -27.38 13.08
N SER A 44 5.43 -28.35 13.39
CA SER A 44 6.11 -28.43 14.68
C SER A 44 7.55 -28.00 14.48
N ILE A 45 7.91 -26.83 15.01
CA ILE A 45 9.27 -26.29 14.94
C ILE A 45 10.05 -26.84 16.14
N PRO A 46 11.21 -27.52 15.95
CA PRO A 46 12.01 -28.02 17.06
C PRO A 46 12.42 -26.92 18.04
N ALA A 47 12.49 -27.26 19.33
CA ALA A 47 12.78 -26.30 20.41
C ALA A 47 14.17 -25.64 20.30
N SER A 48 15.10 -26.26 19.57
CA SER A 48 16.47 -25.80 19.35
C SER A 48 16.62 -24.81 18.18
N VAL A 49 15.56 -24.58 17.39
CA VAL A 49 15.60 -23.65 16.27
C VAL A 49 15.78 -22.22 16.78
N GLN A 50 16.87 -21.58 16.36
CA GLN A 50 17.25 -20.22 16.69
C GLN A 50 16.92 -19.23 15.55
N THR A 51 16.91 -19.69 14.30
CA THR A 51 16.71 -18.83 13.13
C THR A 51 15.79 -19.45 12.10
N ILE A 52 14.80 -18.67 11.66
CA ILE A 52 13.97 -18.96 10.49
C ILE A 52 14.31 -17.92 9.42
N TYR A 53 14.90 -18.34 8.31
CA TYR A 53 15.34 -17.41 7.26
C TYR A 53 14.21 -16.92 6.36
N SER A 54 14.52 -15.96 5.49
CA SER A 54 13.56 -15.30 4.63
C SER A 54 12.76 -16.28 3.77
N ASN A 55 11.46 -16.01 3.63
CA ASN A 55 10.52 -16.77 2.81
C ASN A 55 10.43 -18.28 3.15
N ALA A 56 10.96 -18.72 4.29
CA ALA A 56 11.09 -20.14 4.64
C ALA A 56 9.78 -20.92 4.50
N PHE A 57 8.65 -20.32 4.89
CA PHE A 57 7.31 -20.90 4.81
C PHE A 57 6.35 -20.07 3.94
N GLN A 58 6.83 -19.09 3.18
CA GLN A 58 5.94 -18.23 2.42
C GLN A 58 5.06 -19.04 1.46
N GLY A 59 3.76 -18.78 1.45
CA GLY A 59 2.80 -19.44 0.58
C GLY A 59 2.51 -20.90 0.94
N SER A 60 3.00 -21.38 2.10
CA SER A 60 2.65 -22.71 2.60
C SER A 60 1.19 -22.76 3.05
N ALA A 61 0.58 -23.93 2.97
CA ALA A 61 -0.81 -24.15 3.42
C ALA A 61 -0.99 -24.17 4.96
N LEU A 62 -0.08 -23.56 5.72
CA LEU A 62 -0.06 -23.59 7.18
C LEU A 62 -1.33 -22.96 7.74
N VAL A 63 -1.94 -23.62 8.72
CA VAL A 63 -3.19 -23.19 9.36
C VAL A 63 -3.05 -23.23 10.89
N GLY A 64 -3.96 -22.53 11.57
CA GLY A 64 -4.01 -22.52 13.03
C GLY A 64 -2.97 -21.60 13.67
N GLU A 65 -2.82 -21.71 14.99
CA GLU A 65 -1.80 -20.96 15.72
C GLU A 65 -0.42 -21.61 15.54
N ILE A 66 0.60 -20.80 15.24
CA ILE A 66 1.99 -21.24 15.19
C ILE A 66 2.68 -20.94 16.52
N ALA A 67 3.18 -21.99 17.16
CA ALA A 67 4.07 -21.89 18.30
C ALA A 67 5.51 -21.75 17.82
N LEU A 68 6.10 -20.56 18.01
CA LEU A 68 7.52 -20.35 17.78
C LEU A 68 8.33 -20.86 18.99
N PRO A 69 9.50 -21.48 18.79
CA PRO A 69 10.25 -22.10 19.88
C PRO A 69 10.96 -21.06 20.76
N ALA A 70 11.13 -21.37 22.04
CA ALA A 70 11.73 -20.44 23.02
C ALA A 70 13.18 -20.02 22.70
N ALA A 71 13.94 -20.86 21.99
CA ALA A 71 15.30 -20.55 21.56
C ALA A 71 15.37 -19.63 20.32
N LEU A 72 14.22 -19.31 19.70
CA LEU A 72 14.18 -18.49 18.49
C LEU A 72 14.66 -17.07 18.79
N THR A 73 15.62 -16.60 18.00
CA THR A 73 16.17 -15.24 18.09
C THR A 73 15.74 -14.38 16.90
N SER A 74 15.53 -14.98 15.73
CA SER A 74 15.22 -14.23 14.52
C SER A 74 14.26 -14.91 13.54
N VAL A 75 13.41 -14.10 12.93
CA VAL A 75 12.48 -14.46 11.84
C VAL A 75 12.76 -13.57 10.64
N GLY A 76 13.07 -14.18 9.50
CA GLY A 76 13.42 -13.50 8.26
C GLY A 76 12.23 -12.82 7.57
N SER A 77 12.55 -11.97 6.59
CA SER A 77 11.53 -11.26 5.80
C SER A 77 10.61 -12.25 5.10
N GLN A 78 9.30 -11.96 5.10
CA GLN A 78 8.26 -12.78 4.47
C GLN A 78 8.24 -14.26 4.93
N ALA A 79 8.87 -14.63 6.06
CA ALA A 79 9.03 -16.03 6.45
C ALA A 79 7.71 -16.83 6.48
N PHE A 80 6.60 -16.21 6.91
CA PHE A 80 5.27 -16.79 6.98
C PHE A 80 4.23 -16.05 6.12
N ALA A 81 4.66 -15.18 5.20
CA ALA A 81 3.77 -14.46 4.30
C ALA A 81 2.91 -15.42 3.46
N ASP A 82 1.71 -15.01 3.06
CA ASP A 82 0.79 -15.79 2.22
C ASP A 82 0.40 -17.17 2.81
N THR A 83 0.47 -17.35 4.13
CA THR A 83 -0.03 -18.53 4.84
C THR A 83 -1.48 -18.32 5.32
N LYS A 84 -2.04 -19.31 6.03
CA LYS A 84 -3.40 -19.27 6.59
C LYS A 84 -3.40 -19.43 8.13
N ILE A 85 -2.31 -19.00 8.76
CA ILE A 85 -2.18 -19.07 10.22
C ILE A 85 -3.17 -18.10 10.86
N THR A 86 -3.78 -18.54 11.96
CA THR A 86 -4.76 -17.74 12.70
C THR A 86 -4.14 -16.99 13.85
N GLY A 87 -2.93 -17.38 14.27
CA GLY A 87 -2.23 -16.66 15.31
C GLY A 87 -0.75 -17.01 15.44
N VAL A 88 -0.02 -16.14 16.11
CA VAL A 88 1.40 -16.32 16.42
C VAL A 88 1.71 -15.86 17.84
N ASN A 89 2.56 -16.62 18.52
CA ASN A 89 3.15 -16.22 19.80
C ASN A 89 4.64 -15.93 19.61
N ILE A 90 5.07 -14.69 19.87
CA ILE A 90 6.46 -14.24 19.78
C ILE A 90 7.18 -14.54 21.11
N PRO A 91 8.16 -15.46 21.16
CA PRO A 91 8.86 -15.85 22.38
C PRO A 91 9.77 -14.75 22.94
N ALA A 92 10.16 -14.86 24.21
CA ALA A 92 11.01 -13.88 24.91
C ALA A 92 12.35 -13.59 24.20
N GLY A 93 12.96 -14.61 23.56
CA GLY A 93 14.27 -14.51 22.93
C GLY A 93 14.32 -13.83 21.56
N VAL A 94 13.16 -13.57 20.94
CA VAL A 94 13.12 -12.99 19.58
C VAL A 94 13.51 -11.52 19.63
N THR A 95 14.61 -11.18 18.96
CA THR A 95 15.14 -9.81 18.88
C THR A 95 15.05 -9.21 17.47
N ALA A 96 14.77 -10.03 16.44
CA ALA A 96 14.66 -9.57 15.07
C ALA A 96 13.49 -10.23 14.32
N ILE A 97 12.65 -9.40 13.70
CA ILE A 97 11.57 -9.80 12.79
C ILE A 97 11.72 -8.99 11.50
N GLY A 98 11.91 -9.70 10.40
CA GLY A 98 12.09 -9.14 9.06
C GLY A 98 10.82 -8.50 8.51
N ALA A 99 10.99 -7.72 7.44
CA ALA A 99 9.89 -7.01 6.78
C ALA A 99 8.81 -8.01 6.33
N ALA A 100 7.55 -7.70 6.66
CA ALA A 100 6.38 -8.50 6.32
C ALA A 100 6.50 -10.01 6.68
N ALA A 101 7.25 -10.37 7.73
CA ALA A 101 7.43 -11.77 8.14
C ALA A 101 6.09 -12.52 8.34
N PHE A 102 5.06 -11.81 8.78
CA PHE A 102 3.70 -12.33 9.01
C PHE A 102 2.65 -11.64 8.13
N ALA A 103 3.01 -11.15 6.94
CA ALA A 103 2.07 -10.43 6.08
C ALA A 103 2.36 -10.62 4.57
N PRO A 104 1.33 -10.66 3.70
CA PRO A 104 -0.09 -10.66 4.03
C PRO A 104 -0.53 -12.05 4.53
N ILE A 105 -1.35 -12.09 5.59
CA ILE A 105 -1.97 -13.32 6.12
C ILE A 105 -3.42 -12.98 6.48
N THR A 106 -4.36 -13.18 5.56
CA THR A 106 -5.76 -12.71 5.68
C THR A 106 -6.57 -13.35 6.81
N THR A 107 -5.99 -14.33 7.49
CA THR A 107 -6.64 -15.10 8.57
C THR A 107 -6.02 -14.82 9.94
N LEU A 108 -4.98 -13.98 10.02
CA LEU A 108 -4.25 -13.70 11.24
C LEU A 108 -5.15 -12.96 12.23
N ALA A 109 -5.70 -13.68 13.21
CA ALA A 109 -6.61 -13.15 14.20
C ALA A 109 -5.89 -12.68 15.46
N THR A 110 -4.95 -13.48 15.96
CA THR A 110 -4.31 -13.27 17.27
C THR A 110 -2.80 -13.10 17.16
N ILE A 111 -2.28 -12.09 17.83
CA ILE A 111 -0.84 -11.91 18.02
C ILE A 111 -0.59 -11.83 19.52
N LYS A 112 0.36 -12.63 19.99
CA LYS A 112 0.83 -12.60 21.37
C LYS A 112 2.34 -12.37 21.37
N VAL A 113 2.81 -11.67 22.38
CA VAL A 113 4.24 -11.51 22.66
C VAL A 113 4.44 -11.91 24.11
N ASP A 114 5.46 -12.73 24.36
CA ASP A 114 5.87 -13.11 25.70
C ASP A 114 6.21 -11.86 26.53
N GLU A 115 5.76 -11.81 27.79
CA GLU A 115 5.96 -10.66 28.67
C GLU A 115 7.44 -10.34 28.93
N ALA A 116 8.33 -11.33 28.79
CA ALA A 116 9.78 -11.14 28.91
C ALA A 116 10.46 -10.70 27.60
N ASN A 117 9.74 -10.57 26.49
CA ASN A 117 10.32 -10.08 25.24
C ASN A 117 10.63 -8.57 25.36
N THR A 118 11.89 -8.20 25.10
CA THR A 118 12.36 -6.81 25.23
C THR A 118 12.44 -6.05 23.91
N ALA A 119 12.20 -6.71 22.77
CA ALA A 119 12.31 -6.14 21.43
C ALA A 119 10.95 -5.80 20.80
N PHE A 120 9.89 -6.50 21.20
CA PHE A 120 8.55 -6.37 20.65
C PHE A 120 7.49 -6.35 21.74
N LYS A 121 6.32 -5.81 21.41
CA LYS A 121 5.11 -5.86 22.25
C LYS A 121 3.87 -5.84 21.37
N VAL A 122 2.72 -6.17 21.96
CA VAL A 122 1.42 -6.01 21.31
C VAL A 122 0.76 -4.74 21.83
N VAL A 123 0.35 -3.87 20.91
CA VAL A 123 -0.49 -2.70 21.21
C VAL A 123 -1.75 -2.79 20.37
N ASN A 124 -2.89 -2.96 21.04
CA ASN A 124 -4.22 -3.06 20.41
C ASN A 124 -4.27 -4.07 19.24
N GLY A 125 -3.73 -5.27 19.47
CA GLY A 125 -3.70 -6.33 18.46
C GLY A 125 -2.64 -6.16 17.37
N ALA A 126 -1.86 -5.07 17.37
CA ALA A 126 -0.74 -4.88 16.46
C ALA A 126 0.60 -5.27 17.10
N LEU A 127 1.43 -5.97 16.35
CA LEU A 127 2.82 -6.22 16.70
C LEU A 127 3.65 -4.97 16.40
N VAL A 128 4.28 -4.43 17.43
CA VAL A 128 5.15 -3.25 17.34
C VAL A 128 6.50 -3.53 17.99
N THR A 129 7.51 -2.73 17.65
CA THR A 129 8.77 -2.69 18.41
C THR A 129 8.52 -2.26 19.86
N ALA A 130 9.44 -2.60 20.77
CA ALA A 130 9.29 -2.30 22.20
C ALA A 130 9.15 -0.80 22.49
N ASP A 131 9.82 0.06 21.71
CA ASP A 131 9.66 1.52 21.76
C ASP A 131 8.34 2.01 21.15
N GLY A 132 7.62 1.16 20.42
CA GLY A 132 6.35 1.46 19.76
C GLY A 132 6.46 2.31 18.49
N THR A 133 7.66 2.50 17.92
CA THR A 133 7.87 3.38 16.77
C THR A 133 7.60 2.70 15.43
N ARG A 134 7.82 1.37 15.35
CA ARG A 134 7.59 0.58 14.14
C ARG A 134 6.44 -0.41 14.35
N LEU A 135 5.43 -0.33 13.47
CA LEU A 135 4.31 -1.26 13.41
C LEU A 135 4.54 -2.29 12.30
N LEU A 136 4.60 -3.57 12.68
CA LEU A 136 4.97 -4.67 11.80
C LEU A 136 3.76 -5.29 11.12
N VAL A 137 2.72 -5.62 11.88
CA VAL A 137 1.49 -6.28 11.40
C VAL A 137 0.37 -6.16 12.44
N THR A 138 -0.88 -6.17 12.00
CA THR A 138 -2.07 -6.17 12.85
C THR A 138 -2.80 -7.51 12.83
N GLY A 139 -3.33 -7.93 13.97
CA GLY A 139 -4.34 -8.96 14.05
C GLY A 139 -5.67 -8.45 13.52
N HIS A 140 -6.45 -9.33 12.88
CA HIS A 140 -7.66 -8.99 12.15
C HIS A 140 -8.92 -9.13 13.03
N GLN A 141 -8.75 -9.20 14.34
CA GLN A 141 -9.81 -9.32 15.34
C GLN A 141 -9.63 -8.29 16.45
N GLY A 142 -10.75 -7.88 17.05
CA GLY A 142 -10.79 -6.90 18.15
C GLY A 142 -10.99 -5.45 17.70
N THR A 143 -11.08 -4.55 18.67
CA THR A 143 -11.21 -3.10 18.46
C THR A 143 -9.86 -2.44 18.69
N VAL A 144 -9.28 -1.84 17.65
CA VAL A 144 -8.12 -0.96 17.82
C VAL A 144 -8.65 0.37 18.36
N GLY A 145 -8.25 0.74 19.58
CA GLY A 145 -8.54 2.06 20.14
C GLY A 145 -7.71 3.16 19.46
N THR A 146 -8.20 4.40 19.43
CA THR A 146 -7.55 5.52 18.73
C THR A 146 -6.19 5.93 19.32
N ASP A 147 -6.01 5.80 20.63
CA ASP A 147 -4.78 6.22 21.34
C ASP A 147 -3.59 5.24 21.15
N ALA A 148 -3.81 4.13 20.44
CA ALA A 148 -2.86 3.01 20.30
C ALA A 148 -1.52 3.38 19.66
N PHE A 149 -1.54 4.34 18.74
CA PHE A 149 -0.45 4.52 17.77
C PHE A 149 0.20 5.90 17.87
N ALA A 150 0.10 6.55 19.03
CA ALA A 150 0.65 7.87 19.27
C ALA A 150 2.17 7.96 18.98
N THR A 151 2.93 6.88 19.21
CA THR A 151 4.38 6.81 19.01
C THR A 151 4.80 6.25 17.66
N VAL A 152 3.88 5.73 16.85
CA VAL A 152 4.21 5.04 15.60
C VAL A 152 4.68 6.05 14.56
N THR A 153 5.92 5.90 14.11
CA THR A 153 6.53 6.69 13.03
C THR A 153 6.59 5.92 11.72
N ASN A 154 6.68 4.58 11.76
CA ASN A 154 6.79 3.73 10.57
C ASN A 154 5.80 2.56 10.60
N ILE A 155 4.95 2.47 9.58
CA ILE A 155 4.11 1.30 9.29
C ILE A 155 4.79 0.48 8.20
N ASP A 156 5.11 -0.78 8.48
CA ASP A 156 5.71 -1.70 7.51
C ASP A 156 4.77 -2.02 6.34
N ASN A 157 5.30 -2.67 5.31
CA ASN A 157 4.49 -3.23 4.23
C ASN A 157 3.41 -4.14 4.82
N TYR A 158 2.15 -3.91 4.45
CA TYR A 158 0.96 -4.58 5.00
C TYR A 158 0.71 -4.39 6.51
N GLY A 159 1.38 -3.46 7.20
CA GLY A 159 1.35 -3.37 8.66
C GLY A 159 -0.06 -3.20 9.25
N MET A 160 -0.90 -2.38 8.63
CA MET A 160 -2.32 -2.18 8.96
C MET A 160 -3.26 -2.79 7.92
N ALA A 161 -2.76 -3.68 7.05
CA ALA A 161 -3.62 -4.37 6.09
C ALA A 161 -4.62 -5.26 6.85
N TYR A 162 -5.87 -5.30 6.38
CA TYR A 162 -6.98 -6.02 7.01
C TYR A 162 -7.29 -5.60 8.45
N ALA A 163 -6.78 -4.45 8.91
CA ALA A 163 -7.08 -3.94 10.24
C ALA A 163 -8.60 -3.76 10.42
N PRO A 164 -9.19 -4.26 11.53
CA PRO A 164 -10.64 -4.18 11.76
C PRO A 164 -11.11 -2.79 12.19
N CYS A 165 -10.18 -1.84 12.38
CA CYS A 165 -10.49 -0.53 12.91
C CYS A 165 -11.00 0.44 11.85
N ALA A 166 -12.12 1.09 12.15
CA ALA A 166 -12.70 2.14 11.30
C ALA A 166 -11.99 3.51 11.44
N VAL A 167 -11.32 3.71 12.57
CA VAL A 167 -10.62 4.95 12.92
C VAL A 167 -9.28 4.58 13.56
N ALA A 168 -8.19 5.22 13.12
CA ALA A 168 -6.88 5.14 13.73
C ALA A 168 -6.13 6.46 13.48
N GLU A 169 -5.44 6.97 14.50
CA GLU A 169 -4.65 8.20 14.40
C GLU A 169 -3.16 7.89 14.58
N PHE A 170 -2.34 8.50 13.73
CA PHE A 170 -0.89 8.35 13.73
C PHE A 170 -0.23 9.73 13.76
N PRO A 171 -0.20 10.41 14.92
CA PRO A 171 0.23 11.81 15.00
C PRO A 171 1.69 12.01 14.61
N MET A 172 2.56 11.03 14.88
CA MET A 172 4.00 11.03 14.59
C MET A 172 4.38 10.28 13.30
N LEU A 173 3.41 9.95 12.44
CA LEU A 173 3.69 9.14 11.26
C LEU A 173 4.67 9.84 10.31
N GLU A 174 5.69 9.10 9.87
CA GLU A 174 6.71 9.53 8.92
C GLU A 174 6.72 8.64 7.68
N LYS A 175 6.36 7.36 7.81
CA LYS A 175 6.42 6.39 6.72
C LYS A 175 5.30 5.35 6.74
N ILE A 176 4.76 5.05 5.57
CA ILE A 176 3.84 3.94 5.31
C ILE A 176 4.39 3.08 4.19
N GLY A 177 4.59 1.79 4.45
CA GLY A 177 5.02 0.81 3.46
C GLY A 177 3.94 0.45 2.43
N ASP A 178 4.33 -0.37 1.45
CA ASP A 178 3.41 -0.85 0.41
C ASP A 178 2.23 -1.60 1.03
N TYR A 179 1.02 -1.36 0.52
CA TYR A 179 -0.21 -1.98 1.01
C TYR A 179 -0.48 -1.72 2.50
N GLY A 180 0.10 -0.66 3.09
CA GLY A 180 0.08 -0.41 4.53
C GLY A 180 -1.30 -0.50 5.19
N PHE A 181 -2.37 -0.08 4.51
CA PHE A 181 -3.77 -0.12 4.96
C PHE A 181 -4.69 -0.92 4.01
N ALA A 182 -4.13 -1.79 3.17
CA ALA A 182 -4.92 -2.47 2.15
C ALA A 182 -5.98 -3.38 2.78
N ASN A 183 -7.20 -3.39 2.24
CA ASN A 183 -8.35 -4.13 2.77
C ASN A 183 -8.71 -3.80 4.23
N SER A 184 -8.24 -2.69 4.79
CA SER A 184 -8.59 -2.28 6.15
C SER A 184 -10.00 -1.71 6.24
N ALA A 185 -10.54 -1.64 7.46
CA ALA A 185 -11.84 -1.04 7.74
C ALA A 185 -11.79 0.49 7.88
N ILE A 186 -10.62 1.13 7.72
CA ILE A 186 -10.45 2.58 7.91
C ILE A 186 -11.37 3.34 6.96
N LYS A 187 -12.17 4.26 7.54
CA LYS A 187 -13.16 5.05 6.80
C LYS A 187 -12.64 6.39 6.32
N ASN A 188 -11.81 7.06 7.12
CA ASN A 188 -11.30 8.38 6.81
C ASN A 188 -9.82 8.43 7.12
N PHE A 189 -9.05 9.11 6.27
CA PHE A 189 -7.62 9.31 6.49
C PHE A 189 -7.17 10.67 5.97
N THR A 190 -6.37 11.38 6.78
CA THR A 190 -5.64 12.56 6.35
C THR A 190 -4.18 12.19 6.16
N LEU A 191 -3.72 12.12 4.91
CA LEU A 191 -2.33 11.85 4.58
C LEU A 191 -1.53 13.14 4.61
N LYS A 192 -0.73 13.30 5.68
CA LYS A 192 0.15 14.46 5.84
C LYS A 192 1.20 14.54 4.72
N SER A 193 1.64 15.77 4.43
CA SER A 193 2.54 16.05 3.31
C SER A 193 3.96 15.51 3.51
N ASN A 194 4.41 15.42 4.77
CA ASN A 194 5.72 14.91 5.14
C ASN A 194 5.81 13.37 5.23
N VAL A 195 4.69 12.65 5.09
CA VAL A 195 4.67 11.18 5.19
C VAL A 195 5.18 10.56 3.89
N THR A 196 6.26 9.78 3.98
CA THR A 196 6.76 8.95 2.87
C THR A 196 5.84 7.74 2.70
N VAL A 197 5.50 7.44 1.45
CA VAL A 197 4.44 6.48 1.12
C VAL A 197 4.90 5.48 0.08
N GLY A 198 4.62 4.20 0.32
CA GLY A 198 4.67 3.16 -0.68
C GLY A 198 3.47 3.18 -1.62
N SER A 199 3.34 2.11 -2.41
CA SER A 199 2.26 1.93 -3.37
C SER A 199 1.07 1.20 -2.76
N ASN A 200 -0.12 1.36 -3.35
CA ASN A 200 -1.33 0.60 -3.00
C ASN A 200 -1.78 0.72 -1.53
N ILE A 201 -1.44 1.83 -0.85
CA ILE A 201 -1.57 1.94 0.62
C ILE A 201 -2.97 1.63 1.12
N PHE A 202 -4.02 2.23 0.53
CA PHE A 202 -5.41 2.02 0.93
C PHE A 202 -6.15 1.08 -0.01
N LYS A 203 -5.46 0.30 -0.84
CA LYS A 203 -6.09 -0.55 -1.86
C LYS A 203 -7.18 -1.43 -1.25
N LYS A 204 -8.40 -1.38 -1.80
CA LYS A 204 -9.58 -2.13 -1.34
C LYS A 204 -9.99 -1.87 0.13
N SER A 205 -9.53 -0.78 0.74
CA SER A 205 -9.97 -0.42 2.08
C SER A 205 -11.41 0.12 2.08
N ALA A 206 -12.01 0.19 3.25
CA ALA A 206 -13.37 0.71 3.45
C ALA A 206 -13.47 2.24 3.44
N LEU A 207 -12.46 2.91 2.85
CA LEU A 207 -12.34 4.37 2.84
C LEU A 207 -13.57 5.01 2.21
N GLU A 208 -14.15 5.97 2.91
CA GLU A 208 -15.25 6.84 2.49
C GLU A 208 -14.70 8.21 2.06
N ALA A 209 -13.67 8.72 2.76
CA ALA A 209 -12.99 9.96 2.41
C ALA A 209 -11.47 9.92 2.63
N ILE A 210 -10.73 10.61 1.76
CA ILE A 210 -9.30 10.87 1.95
C ILE A 210 -8.97 12.33 1.71
N VAL A 211 -8.13 12.88 2.59
CA VAL A 211 -7.55 14.22 2.47
C VAL A 211 -6.05 14.09 2.31
N PHE A 212 -5.52 14.61 1.22
CA PHE A 212 -4.09 14.79 1.01
C PHE A 212 -3.71 16.20 1.44
N GLU A 213 -2.85 16.32 2.45
CA GLU A 213 -2.36 17.63 2.88
C GLU A 213 -1.46 18.27 1.80
N ASP A 214 -1.57 19.60 1.66
CA ASP A 214 -0.75 20.38 0.74
C ASP A 214 0.76 20.21 1.02
N GLY A 215 1.55 20.12 -0.03
CA GLY A 215 3.00 19.87 0.02
C GLY A 215 3.43 18.55 -0.65
N ARG A 216 2.48 17.73 -1.11
CA ARG A 216 2.75 16.52 -1.90
C ARG A 216 2.64 16.81 -3.41
N ASN A 217 3.66 16.43 -4.17
CA ASN A 217 3.69 16.64 -5.64
C ASN A 217 3.10 15.46 -6.42
N GLU A 218 3.08 14.27 -5.85
CA GLU A 218 2.64 13.06 -6.54
C GLU A 218 1.58 12.31 -5.73
N ILE A 219 0.49 11.92 -6.39
CA ILE A 219 -0.49 10.98 -5.86
C ILE A 219 -0.04 9.56 -6.24
N PRO A 220 0.41 8.73 -5.28
CA PRO A 220 1.09 7.47 -5.57
C PRO A 220 0.24 6.42 -6.29
N GLN A 221 0.94 5.49 -6.95
CA GLN A 221 0.33 4.37 -7.67
C GLN A 221 -0.60 3.56 -6.76
N GLY A 222 -1.81 3.31 -7.25
CA GLY A 222 -2.78 2.41 -6.62
C GLY A 222 -3.29 2.88 -5.26
N ILE A 223 -2.98 4.11 -4.83
CA ILE A 223 -3.13 4.54 -3.43
C ILE A 223 -4.51 4.24 -2.85
N CYS A 224 -5.59 4.44 -3.60
CA CYS A 224 -6.97 4.16 -3.22
C CYS A 224 -7.65 3.15 -4.18
N GLY A 225 -6.91 2.38 -4.96
CA GLY A 225 -7.49 1.47 -5.95
C GLY A 225 -8.44 0.45 -5.31
N GLY A 226 -9.66 0.31 -5.82
CA GLY A 226 -10.68 -0.61 -5.32
C GLY A 226 -11.38 -0.16 -4.04
N CYS A 227 -11.22 1.09 -3.60
CA CYS A 227 -12.00 1.61 -2.46
C CYS A 227 -13.46 1.83 -2.86
N GLU A 228 -14.29 0.80 -2.71
CA GLU A 228 -15.68 0.77 -3.22
C GLU A 228 -16.59 1.86 -2.60
N LYS A 229 -16.26 2.33 -1.40
CA LYS A 229 -17.04 3.33 -0.65
C LYS A 229 -16.51 4.75 -0.76
N LEU A 230 -15.36 4.94 -1.41
CA LEU A 230 -14.68 6.23 -1.49
C LEU A 230 -15.54 7.19 -2.30
N ASN A 231 -16.04 8.23 -1.65
CA ASN A 231 -16.94 9.21 -2.25
C ASN A 231 -16.40 10.65 -2.14
N SER A 232 -15.36 10.87 -1.34
CA SER A 232 -14.72 12.17 -1.17
C SER A 232 -13.20 12.07 -1.25
N VAL A 233 -12.59 12.87 -2.12
CA VAL A 233 -11.14 13.00 -2.27
C VAL A 233 -10.78 14.47 -2.28
N THR A 234 -9.91 14.89 -1.36
CA THR A 234 -9.28 16.23 -1.40
C THR A 234 -7.84 16.07 -1.84
N LEU A 235 -7.56 16.43 -3.10
CA LEU A 235 -6.20 16.44 -3.64
C LEU A 235 -5.43 17.68 -3.17
N PRO A 236 -4.09 17.60 -3.01
CA PRO A 236 -3.29 18.74 -2.59
C PRO A 236 -3.08 19.70 -3.77
N THR A 237 -3.09 21.00 -3.50
CA THR A 237 -2.90 22.04 -4.52
C THR A 237 -1.54 21.97 -5.21
N THR A 238 -0.55 21.38 -4.54
CA THR A 238 0.81 21.12 -5.04
C THR A 238 0.93 19.90 -5.94
N ALA A 239 -0.11 19.06 -6.06
CA ALA A 239 -0.03 17.85 -6.87
C ALA A 239 0.25 18.21 -8.34
N THR A 240 1.27 17.57 -8.91
CA THR A 240 1.64 17.65 -10.31
C THR A 240 1.32 16.37 -11.08
N ASN A 241 1.33 15.21 -10.40
CA ASN A 241 1.10 13.92 -11.05
C ASN A 241 0.06 13.09 -10.28
N ILE A 242 -0.80 12.39 -11.02
CA ILE A 242 -1.67 11.34 -10.48
C ILE A 242 -1.33 10.01 -11.16
N MET A 243 -0.72 9.11 -10.39
CA MET A 243 -0.11 7.89 -10.92
C MET A 243 -1.14 6.78 -11.17
N LYS A 244 -0.69 5.74 -11.85
CA LYS A 244 -1.50 4.62 -12.31
C LYS A 244 -2.33 4.02 -11.17
N ASP A 245 -3.59 3.71 -11.48
CA ASP A 245 -4.55 3.06 -10.60
C ASP A 245 -4.84 3.81 -9.29
N ALA A 246 -4.43 5.07 -9.13
CA ALA A 246 -4.59 5.84 -7.89
C ALA A 246 -6.02 5.80 -7.33
N PHE A 247 -7.02 5.86 -8.22
CA PHE A 247 -8.45 5.77 -7.92
C PHE A 247 -9.18 4.78 -8.84
N ALA A 248 -8.47 3.76 -9.35
CA ALA A 248 -9.10 2.68 -10.12
C ALA A 248 -10.18 1.98 -9.27
N ASP A 249 -11.23 1.48 -9.89
CA ASP A 249 -12.28 0.70 -9.23
C ASP A 249 -12.89 1.36 -7.97
N CYS A 250 -13.06 2.70 -8.00
CA CYS A 250 -13.74 3.48 -6.95
C CYS A 250 -15.14 3.94 -7.41
N PRO A 251 -16.14 3.04 -7.48
CA PRO A 251 -17.46 3.33 -8.07
C PRO A 251 -18.27 4.42 -7.36
N ALA A 252 -18.05 4.63 -6.05
CA ALA A 252 -18.74 5.65 -5.27
C ALA A 252 -18.19 7.07 -5.51
N LEU A 253 -17.00 7.21 -6.10
CA LEU A 253 -16.40 8.51 -6.39
C LEU A 253 -16.97 9.06 -7.69
N LYS A 254 -18.06 9.83 -7.58
CA LYS A 254 -18.80 10.38 -8.72
C LYS A 254 -18.29 11.73 -9.21
N ASN A 255 -17.71 12.50 -8.31
CA ASN A 255 -17.23 13.84 -8.58
C ASN A 255 -15.80 13.99 -8.08
N MET A 256 -14.95 14.63 -8.88
CA MET A 256 -13.56 14.88 -8.49
C MET A 256 -13.09 16.23 -9.04
N GLU A 257 -12.34 16.95 -8.21
CA GLU A 257 -11.64 18.17 -8.62
C GLU A 257 -10.16 17.88 -8.85
N ILE A 258 -9.65 18.29 -10.01
CA ILE A 258 -8.25 18.13 -10.40
C ILE A 258 -7.54 19.47 -10.19
N PRO A 259 -6.55 19.56 -9.27
CA PRO A 259 -5.82 20.79 -8.96
C PRO A 259 -5.14 21.44 -10.17
N ALA A 260 -4.91 22.75 -10.06
CA ALA A 260 -4.37 23.56 -11.16
C ALA A 260 -2.97 23.15 -11.60
N ASN A 261 -2.17 22.56 -10.70
CA ASN A 261 -0.80 22.16 -10.95
C ASN A 261 -0.65 20.74 -11.52
N VAL A 262 -1.73 19.95 -11.59
CA VAL A 262 -1.67 18.59 -12.14
C VAL A 262 -1.36 18.67 -13.62
N ASN A 263 -0.18 18.22 -14.01
CA ASN A 263 0.33 18.26 -15.38
C ASN A 263 0.33 16.88 -16.04
N TYR A 264 0.23 15.78 -15.27
CA TYR A 264 0.25 14.43 -15.79
C TYR A 264 -0.72 13.49 -15.05
N MET A 265 -1.41 12.61 -15.80
CA MET A 265 -2.27 11.56 -15.26
C MET A 265 -2.12 10.24 -16.01
N GLU A 266 -2.13 9.13 -15.25
CA GLU A 266 -2.04 7.76 -15.76
C GLU A 266 -3.39 7.01 -15.73
N PRO A 267 -3.53 5.84 -16.42
CA PRO A 267 -4.77 5.07 -16.37
C PRO A 267 -5.17 4.74 -14.93
N GLY A 268 -6.43 5.00 -14.59
CA GLY A 268 -6.94 4.85 -13.22
C GLY A 268 -6.63 6.02 -12.28
N ALA A 269 -6.03 7.11 -12.77
CA ALA A 269 -5.92 8.38 -12.05
C ALA A 269 -7.28 9.02 -11.72
N VAL A 270 -8.32 8.65 -12.46
CA VAL A 270 -9.72 8.92 -12.15
C VAL A 270 -10.51 7.62 -12.34
N PRO A 271 -11.58 7.40 -11.57
CA PRO A 271 -12.40 6.20 -11.73
C PRO A 271 -13.06 6.16 -13.11
N ALA A 272 -13.14 4.96 -13.72
CA ALA A 272 -13.86 4.79 -14.98
C ALA A 272 -15.37 5.15 -14.87
N THR A 273 -15.90 5.11 -13.65
CA THR A 273 -17.30 5.39 -13.29
C THR A 273 -17.57 6.84 -12.89
N ILE A 274 -16.58 7.73 -13.04
CA ILE A 274 -16.72 9.16 -12.73
C ILE A 274 -17.87 9.78 -13.54
N GLU A 275 -18.64 10.68 -12.94
CA GLU A 275 -19.77 11.36 -13.59
C GLU A 275 -19.45 12.82 -13.90
N SER A 276 -18.70 13.50 -13.02
CA SER A 276 -18.25 14.87 -13.22
C SER A 276 -16.80 15.08 -12.78
N LEU A 277 -16.09 15.87 -13.58
CA LEU A 277 -14.77 16.42 -13.25
C LEU A 277 -14.82 17.94 -13.23
N ARG A 278 -14.11 18.55 -12.28
CA ARG A 278 -13.79 19.98 -12.27
C ARG A 278 -12.28 20.12 -12.38
N VAL A 279 -11.77 20.57 -13.53
CA VAL A 279 -10.32 20.64 -13.79
C VAL A 279 -9.85 22.08 -13.75
N LEU A 280 -9.02 22.40 -12.76
CA LEU A 280 -8.54 23.77 -12.51
C LEU A 280 -7.35 24.15 -13.40
N ASN A 281 -6.67 23.16 -13.99
CA ASN A 281 -5.52 23.40 -14.85
C ASN A 281 -5.99 24.03 -16.19
N GLY A 282 -5.56 25.27 -16.47
CA GLY A 282 -5.88 25.96 -17.73
C GLY A 282 -5.12 25.42 -18.95
N ASN A 283 -4.12 24.56 -18.74
CA ASN A 283 -3.15 24.14 -19.73
C ASN A 283 -3.29 22.72 -20.29
N THR A 284 -4.42 22.03 -20.03
CA THR A 284 -4.68 20.63 -20.40
C THR A 284 -3.58 19.66 -19.90
N PRO A 285 -3.78 18.99 -18.75
CA PRO A 285 -2.87 17.95 -18.29
C PRO A 285 -2.64 16.89 -19.37
N ALA A 286 -1.40 16.41 -19.48
CA ALA A 286 -1.05 15.34 -20.39
C ALA A 286 -1.54 14.00 -19.83
N LEU A 287 -2.12 13.17 -20.69
CA LEU A 287 -2.72 11.90 -20.30
C LEU A 287 -1.98 10.72 -20.93
N ALA A 288 -1.57 9.75 -20.13
CA ALA A 288 -1.13 8.48 -20.72
C ALA A 288 -2.29 7.77 -21.44
N ALA A 289 -1.95 6.82 -22.31
CA ALA A 289 -2.95 6.09 -23.10
C ALA A 289 -3.98 5.39 -22.20
N ASN A 290 -5.27 5.53 -22.52
CA ASN A 290 -6.41 4.95 -21.81
C ASN A 290 -6.77 5.58 -20.45
N VAL A 291 -6.33 6.82 -20.15
CA VAL A 291 -6.89 7.57 -19.01
C VAL A 291 -8.39 7.80 -19.17
N PHE A 292 -8.80 8.27 -20.35
CA PHE A 292 -10.20 8.35 -20.76
C PHE A 292 -10.45 7.50 -22.00
N LYS A 293 -11.68 6.96 -22.10
CA LYS A 293 -12.13 6.10 -23.19
C LYS A 293 -13.45 6.59 -23.78
N ALA A 294 -13.80 6.12 -24.96
CA ALA A 294 -14.96 6.58 -25.72
C ALA A 294 -16.31 6.43 -24.98
N GLU A 295 -16.41 5.47 -24.07
CA GLU A 295 -17.60 5.22 -23.25
C GLU A 295 -17.91 6.36 -22.26
N GLN A 296 -16.95 7.26 -22.02
CA GLN A 296 -17.06 8.37 -21.07
C GLN A 296 -17.58 9.68 -21.70
N SER A 297 -18.18 9.62 -22.89
CA SER A 297 -18.75 10.78 -23.60
C SER A 297 -19.80 11.58 -22.81
N ASN A 298 -20.47 10.96 -21.84
CA ASN A 298 -21.44 11.63 -20.96
C ASN A 298 -20.83 12.29 -19.72
N VAL A 299 -19.54 12.05 -19.44
CA VAL A 299 -18.87 12.63 -18.26
C VAL A 299 -18.71 14.13 -18.45
N VAL A 300 -19.27 14.91 -17.52
CA VAL A 300 -19.19 16.37 -17.56
C VAL A 300 -17.81 16.80 -17.06
N CYS A 301 -17.02 17.46 -17.92
CA CYS A 301 -15.72 18.02 -17.56
C CYS A 301 -15.80 19.55 -17.58
N LYS A 302 -15.85 20.14 -16.39
CA LYS A 302 -15.89 21.60 -16.19
C LYS A 302 -14.48 22.17 -16.16
N VAL A 303 -14.21 23.13 -17.04
CA VAL A 303 -12.94 23.85 -17.15
C VAL A 303 -13.18 25.36 -17.21
N ALA A 304 -12.14 26.16 -16.96
CA ALA A 304 -12.25 27.61 -17.08
C ALA A 304 -12.76 28.02 -18.48
N THR A 305 -13.61 29.05 -18.55
CA THR A 305 -14.20 29.52 -19.82
C THR A 305 -13.16 29.75 -20.91
N LYS A 306 -12.00 30.31 -20.56
CA LYS A 306 -10.89 30.57 -21.48
C LYS A 306 -10.16 29.30 -21.96
N ALA A 307 -10.26 28.19 -21.23
CA ALA A 307 -9.59 26.93 -21.52
C ALA A 307 -10.45 25.97 -22.36
N VAL A 308 -11.76 26.20 -22.49
CA VAL A 308 -12.69 25.29 -23.20
C VAL A 308 -12.22 24.95 -24.61
N ALA A 309 -11.79 25.94 -25.40
CA ALA A 309 -11.33 25.71 -26.76
C ALA A 309 -10.08 24.81 -26.80
N LYS A 310 -9.17 24.98 -25.84
CA LYS A 310 -7.95 24.18 -25.72
C LYS A 310 -8.24 22.73 -25.33
N TYR A 311 -9.12 22.52 -24.35
CA TYR A 311 -9.55 21.17 -23.96
C TYR A 311 -10.27 20.43 -25.09
N LYS A 312 -11.11 21.11 -25.87
CA LYS A 312 -11.78 20.50 -27.03
C LYS A 312 -10.81 20.17 -28.17
N ALA A 313 -9.72 20.91 -28.31
CA ALA A 313 -8.70 20.65 -29.32
C ALA A 313 -7.72 19.52 -28.92
N ALA A 314 -7.59 19.24 -27.61
CA ALA A 314 -6.69 18.21 -27.10
C ALA A 314 -7.28 16.80 -27.34
N SER A 315 -6.63 16.00 -28.18
CA SER A 315 -7.08 14.65 -28.55
C SER A 315 -7.23 13.71 -27.35
N GLN A 316 -6.47 13.93 -26.27
CA GLN A 316 -6.55 13.12 -25.06
C GLN A 316 -7.82 13.39 -24.22
N TRP A 317 -8.41 14.58 -24.37
CA TRP A 317 -9.58 15.04 -23.63
C TRP A 317 -10.90 14.93 -24.42
N GLN A 318 -10.82 14.57 -25.70
CA GLN A 318 -11.95 14.53 -26.63
C GLN A 318 -13.10 13.59 -26.20
N TYR A 319 -12.81 12.63 -25.32
CA TYR A 319 -13.78 11.66 -24.83
C TYR A 319 -14.75 12.21 -23.79
N LEU A 320 -14.54 13.42 -23.28
CA LEU A 320 -15.38 14.00 -22.23
C LEU A 320 -16.26 15.13 -22.77
N ASN A 321 -17.39 15.38 -22.09
CA ASN A 321 -18.25 16.53 -22.36
C ASN A 321 -17.67 17.81 -21.73
N ILE A 322 -16.83 18.53 -22.48
CA ILE A 322 -16.17 19.75 -22.02
C ILE A 322 -17.15 20.93 -21.92
N GLN A 323 -17.30 21.48 -20.72
CA GLN A 323 -18.18 22.60 -20.39
C GLN A 323 -17.43 23.75 -19.71
N ALA A 324 -17.90 24.98 -19.92
CA ALA A 324 -17.37 26.15 -19.25
C ALA A 324 -17.86 26.23 -17.80
N ASP A 325 -16.96 26.52 -16.87
CA ASP A 325 -17.27 26.93 -15.50
C ASP A 325 -16.67 28.33 -15.25
N PRO A 326 -17.50 29.39 -15.25
CA PRO A 326 -17.04 30.76 -15.02
C PRO A 326 -16.41 31.00 -13.64
N THR A 327 -16.60 30.08 -12.68
CA THR A 327 -16.03 30.18 -11.34
C THR A 327 -14.57 29.75 -11.28
N ILE A 328 -14.10 29.00 -12.28
CA ILE A 328 -12.70 28.60 -12.38
C ILE A 328 -11.89 29.77 -12.92
N GLN A 329 -11.14 30.41 -12.03
CA GLN A 329 -10.10 31.36 -12.44
C GLN A 329 -8.93 30.56 -13.01
N THR A 330 -8.43 30.93 -14.19
CA THR A 330 -7.21 30.32 -14.73
C THR A 330 -6.03 30.73 -13.84
N GLY A 331 -5.66 29.89 -12.88
CA GLY A 331 -4.35 29.95 -12.26
C GLY A 331 -3.30 29.68 -13.34
N GLY A 332 -2.20 30.44 -13.34
CA GLY A 332 -1.05 30.11 -14.17
C GLY A 332 -0.48 28.78 -13.69
N ALA A 333 -0.94 27.67 -14.27
CA ALA A 333 -0.33 26.38 -14.01
C ALA A 333 1.15 26.49 -14.42
N SER A 334 2.04 26.32 -13.45
CA SER A 334 3.45 26.13 -13.73
C SER A 334 3.57 24.89 -14.61
N LEU A 335 3.97 25.08 -15.88
CA LEU A 335 4.29 24.00 -16.81
C LEU A 335 5.60 23.37 -16.36
N GLY A 336 5.53 22.58 -15.29
CA GLY A 336 6.71 22.03 -14.65
C GLY A 336 6.33 21.16 -13.46
N CYS A 337 6.79 19.92 -13.49
CA CYS A 337 6.82 19.03 -12.34
C CYS A 337 8.08 19.33 -11.50
N PRO A 338 8.00 19.56 -10.18
CA PRO A 338 9.17 19.68 -9.31
C PRO A 338 10.04 18.41 -9.30
N THR A 339 9.46 17.23 -9.55
CA THR A 339 10.17 15.93 -9.58
C THR A 339 10.67 15.54 -10.98
N GLY A 340 10.40 16.36 -12.00
CA GLY A 340 11.15 16.35 -13.26
C GLY A 340 10.79 15.29 -14.31
N LEU A 341 10.19 14.14 -13.99
CA LEU A 341 10.10 13.06 -14.99
C LEU A 341 9.09 13.29 -16.10
N TYR A 342 7.85 13.71 -15.86
CA TYR A 342 6.85 13.94 -16.92
C TYR A 342 6.12 15.28 -16.74
N PHE A 343 5.76 15.96 -17.84
CA PHE A 343 4.99 17.20 -17.82
C PHE A 343 4.25 17.46 -19.13
N ALA A 344 3.19 18.27 -19.06
CA ALA A 344 2.45 18.73 -20.22
C ALA A 344 3.06 20.01 -20.81
N THR A 345 3.14 20.09 -22.13
CA THR A 345 3.41 21.35 -22.86
C THR A 345 2.15 22.19 -23.00
N THR A 346 2.30 23.44 -23.48
CA THR A 346 1.17 24.34 -23.76
C THR A 346 0.19 23.81 -24.82
N ASP A 347 0.53 22.82 -25.62
CA ASP A 347 -0.35 22.13 -26.57
C ASP A 347 -0.88 20.78 -26.04
N GLY A 348 -0.58 20.43 -24.79
CA GLY A 348 -1.09 19.22 -24.13
C GLY A 348 -0.34 17.94 -24.50
N LYS A 349 0.86 18.03 -25.09
CA LYS A 349 1.71 16.85 -25.32
C LYS A 349 2.34 16.40 -24.01
N LEU A 350 2.49 15.08 -23.88
CA LEU A 350 3.26 14.47 -22.82
C LEU A 350 4.74 14.56 -23.17
N MET A 351 5.51 15.21 -22.32
CA MET A 351 6.97 15.23 -22.43
C MET A 351 7.56 14.64 -21.16
N TYR A 352 8.77 14.11 -21.25
CA TYR A 352 9.52 13.65 -20.09
C TYR A 352 10.91 14.30 -20.03
N LYS A 353 11.48 14.48 -18.82
CA LYS A 353 12.90 14.80 -18.71
C LYS A 353 13.68 13.50 -18.55
N ASP A 354 14.64 13.28 -19.43
CA ASP A 354 15.56 12.16 -19.32
C ASP A 354 16.54 12.32 -18.14
N GLU A 355 17.40 11.33 -17.94
CA GLU A 355 18.44 11.33 -16.88
C GLU A 355 19.41 12.52 -16.98
N ASN A 356 19.47 13.18 -18.14
CA ASN A 356 20.31 14.36 -18.40
C ASN A 356 19.52 15.68 -18.27
N GLY A 357 18.24 15.62 -17.92
CA GLY A 357 17.36 16.79 -17.82
C GLY A 357 16.89 17.33 -19.17
N GLN A 358 17.13 16.63 -20.28
CA GLN A 358 16.61 17.00 -21.59
C GLN A 358 15.13 16.68 -21.69
N ILE A 359 14.38 17.59 -22.31
CA ILE A 359 12.95 17.42 -22.58
C ILE A 359 12.82 16.55 -23.83
N VAL A 360 12.21 15.38 -23.68
CA VAL A 360 12.00 14.39 -24.75
C VAL A 360 10.49 14.17 -24.93
N ASP A 361 10.05 14.08 -26.19
CA ASP A 361 8.68 13.66 -26.53
C ASP A 361 8.55 12.18 -26.19
N THR A 362 7.46 11.77 -25.50
CA THR A 362 7.26 10.36 -25.11
C THR A 362 6.94 9.46 -26.29
#